data_AF-A0A9E1ZPV5-F1
#
_entry.id   AF-A0A9E1ZPV5-F1
#
_cell.length_a   1.000
_cell.length_b   1.000
_cell.length_c   1.000
_cell.angle_alpha   90.00
_cell.angle_beta   90.00
_cell.angle_gamma   90.00
#
_symmetry.space_group_name_H-M   'P 1'
#
loop_
_entity.id
_entity.type
_entity.pdbx_description
1 polymer ?
#
loop_
_entity_poly.entity_id
_entity_poly.type
_entity_poly.pdbx_seq_one_letter_code
_entity_poly.pdbx_strand_id
1 'polypeptide(L)' 'MAELVRDLEYEIEEITLVPSDAGKFEITVNDTLVYSKLKTKRHAEAGEVLALVRKIK' A
#
# COMPACT_ATOMS: atom_id res chain seq x y z
N MET A 1 2.73 -7.21 2.96
CA MET A 1 3.73 -6.22 3.46
C MET A 1 5.17 -6.69 3.23
N ALA A 2 5.54 -7.89 3.67
CA ALA A 2 6.87 -8.46 3.37
C ALA A 2 7.17 -8.54 1.85
N GLU A 3 6.13 -8.70 1.03
CA GLU A 3 6.24 -8.67 -0.44
C GLU A 3 6.68 -7.28 -0.98
N LEU A 4 6.19 -6.17 -0.41
CA LEU A 4 6.52 -4.83 -0.89
C LEU A 4 7.99 -4.52 -0.66
N VAL A 5 8.50 -4.85 0.54
CA VAL A 5 9.93 -4.69 0.85
C VAL A 5 10.76 -5.55 -0.10
N ARG A 6 10.46 -6.85 -0.21
CA ARG A 6 11.23 -7.76 -1.06
C ARG A 6 11.27 -7.36 -2.54
N ASP A 7 10.15 -6.89 -3.08
CA ASP A 7 10.03 -6.61 -4.52
C ASP A 7 10.44 -5.18 -4.89
N LEU A 8 10.54 -4.27 -3.92
CA LEU A 8 10.81 -2.85 -4.14
C LEU A 8 11.94 -2.30 -3.25
N GLU A 9 12.72 -3.14 -2.57
CA GLU A 9 13.78 -2.72 -1.62
C GLU A 9 14.82 -1.78 -2.23
N TYR A 10 15.09 -1.87 -3.53
CA TYR A 10 16.03 -0.97 -4.22
C TYR A 10 15.38 0.32 -4.74
N GLU A 11 14.04 0.39 -4.76
CA GLU A 11 13.27 1.52 -5.30
C GLU A 11 12.62 2.38 -4.19
N ILE A 12 12.52 1.85 -2.96
CA ILE A 12 11.87 2.52 -1.83
C ILE A 12 12.89 3.17 -0.91
N GLU A 13 12.70 4.46 -0.64
CA GLU A 13 13.47 5.20 0.38
C GLU A 13 13.02 4.88 1.81
N GLU A 14 11.70 4.86 2.05
CA GLU A 14 11.13 4.59 3.38
C GLU A 14 9.77 3.86 3.26
N ILE A 15 9.48 2.97 4.21
CA ILE A 15 8.12 2.48 4.47
C ILE A 15 7.73 2.80 5.91
N THR A 16 6.70 3.61 6.07
CA THR A 16 6.15 3.95 7.38
C THR A 16 4.85 3.18 7.64
N LEU A 17 4.78 2.48 8.77
CA LEU A 17 3.54 1.89 9.27
C LEU A 17 2.85 2.92 10.17
N VAL A 18 1.74 3.49 9.71
CA VAL A 18 0.95 4.46 10.48
C VAL A 18 -0.22 3.73 11.14
N PRO A 19 -0.24 3.55 12.47
CA PRO A 19 -1.41 3.03 13.18
C PRO A 19 -2.61 3.94 12.93
N SER A 20 -3.77 3.35 12.70
CA SER A 20 -5.00 4.10 12.45
C SER A 20 -6.21 3.38 13.02
N ASP A 21 -7.25 4.16 13.29
CA ASP A 21 -8.51 3.69 13.83
C ASP A 21 -9.54 3.36 12.73
N ALA A 22 -10.76 3.00 13.17
CA ALA A 22 -11.96 2.82 12.34
C ALA A 22 -11.83 1.77 11.21
N GLY A 23 -10.98 0.77 11.39
CA GLY A 23 -10.79 -0.32 10.42
C GLY A 23 -10.16 0.14 9.10
N LYS A 24 -9.49 1.29 9.13
CA LYS A 24 -8.79 1.89 8.00
C LYS A 24 -7.62 1.01 7.58
N PHE A 25 -7.52 0.78 6.27
CA PHE A 25 -6.35 0.21 5.63
C PHE A 25 -6.16 0.98 4.33
N GLU A 26 -5.13 1.81 4.30
CA GLU A 26 -4.82 2.68 3.18
C GLU A 26 -3.35 2.56 2.81
N ILE A 27 -3.08 2.69 1.52
CA ILE A 27 -1.73 2.69 0.97
C ILE A 27 -1.56 3.98 0.20
N THR A 28 -0.55 4.74 0.58
CA THR A 28 -0.13 5.99 -0.08
C THR A 28 1.30 5.85 -0.58
N VAL A 29 1.57 6.37 -1.78
CA VAL A 29 2.92 6.46 -2.35
C VAL A 29 3.15 7.92 -2.72
N ASN A 30 4.16 8.57 -2.14
CA ASN A 30 4.45 9.99 -2.34
C ASN A 30 3.17 10.86 -2.25
N ASP A 31 2.47 10.75 -1.12
CA ASP A 31 1.19 11.42 -0.83
C ASP A 31 -0.01 11.07 -1.73
N THR A 32 0.18 10.17 -2.71
CA THR A 32 -0.89 9.72 -3.59
C THR A 32 -1.58 8.49 -3.00
N LEU A 33 -2.89 8.58 -2.74
CA LEU A 33 -3.69 7.46 -2.27
C LEU A 33 -3.88 6.42 -3.37
N VAL A 34 -3.23 5.26 -3.19
CA VAL A 34 -3.20 4.15 -4.15
C VAL A 34 -4.29 3.12 -3.85
N TYR A 35 -4.59 2.91 -2.57
CA TYR A 35 -5.62 1.96 -2.13
C TYR A 35 -6.31 2.44 -0.86
N SER A 36 -7.61 2.16 -0.74
CA SER A 36 -8.36 2.36 0.51
C SER A 36 -9.44 1.30 0.70
N LYS A 37 -9.33 0.53 1.79
CA LYS A 37 -10.33 -0.46 2.20
C LYS A 37 -11.71 0.15 2.43
N LEU A 38 -11.78 1.38 2.93
CA LEU A 38 -13.06 2.05 3.18
C LEU A 38 -13.74 2.43 1.85
N LYS A 39 -12.96 2.77 0.82
CA LYS A 39 -13.48 3.06 -0.53
C LYS A 39 -13.89 1.78 -1.27
N THR A 40 -13.08 0.73 -1.21
CA THR A 40 -13.36 -0.54 -1.90
C THR A 40 -14.33 -1.44 -1.15
N LYS A 41 -14.61 -1.14 0.13
CA LYS A 41 -15.42 -1.94 1.07
C LYS A 41 -14.89 -3.36 1.29
N ARG A 42 -13.61 -3.62 1.01
CA ARG A 42 -12.94 -4.90 1.28
C ARG A 42 -11.46 -4.68 1.56
N HIS A 43 -10.80 -5.67 2.15
CA HIS A 43 -9.34 -5.65 2.25
C HIS A 43 -8.71 -5.91 0.87
N ALA A 44 -7.46 -5.48 0.71
CA ALA A 44 -6.68 -5.80 -0.47
C ALA A 44 -6.42 -7.31 -0.54
N GLU A 45 -6.49 -7.88 -1.73
CA GLU A 45 -6.06 -9.26 -1.99
C GLU A 45 -4.54 -9.36 -2.05
N ALA A 46 -4.01 -10.57 -1.90
CA ALA A 46 -2.57 -10.80 -1.99
C ALA A 46 -2.02 -10.34 -3.35
N GLY A 47 -0.92 -9.59 -3.35
CA GLY A 47 -0.32 -9.01 -4.56
C GLY A 47 -1.07 -7.80 -5.16
N GLU A 48 -2.30 -7.49 -4.75
CA GLU A 48 -3.07 -6.36 -5.31
C GLU A 48 -2.36 -5.02 -5.07
N VAL A 49 -1.90 -4.79 -3.84
CA VAL A 49 -1.18 -3.56 -3.48
C VAL A 49 0.10 -3.41 -4.30
N LEU A 50 0.90 -4.48 -4.44
CA LEU A 50 2.13 -4.46 -5.23
C LEU A 50 1.84 -4.12 -6.71
N ALA A 51 0.79 -4.72 -7.28
CA ALA A 51 0.38 -4.44 -8.65
C ALA A 51 -0.08 -2.98 -8.84
N LEU A 52 -0.75 -2.39 -7.85
CA LEU A 52 -1.16 -0.99 -7.90
C LEU A 52 0.04 -0.04 -7.78
N VAL A 53 0.97 -0.29 -6.86
CA VAL A 53 2.18 0.52 -6.70
C VAL A 53 3.02 0.53 -7.99
N ARG A 54 3.18 -0.64 -8.64
CA ARG A 54 3.91 -0.76 -9.92
C ARG A 54 3.29 0.02 -11.09
N LYS A 55 2.02 0.44 -11.02
CA LYS A 55 1.36 1.22 -12.08
C LYS A 55 1.59 2.72 -11.95
N ILE A 56 2.01 3.18 -10.76
CA ILE A 56 2.12 4.59 -10.42
C ILE A 56 3.59 5.04 -10.41
N LYS A 57 4.53 4.08 -10.36
CA LYS A 57 5.95 4.35 -10.61
C LYS A 57 6.23 4.74 -12.06
#